data_AF-A0A3L7CBN4-F1
#
_entry.id   AF-A0A3L7CBN4-F1
#
_cell.length_a   1.000
_cell.length_b   1.000
_cell.length_c   1.000
_cell.angle_alpha   90.00
_cell.angle_beta   90.00
_cell.angle_gamma   90.00
#
_symmetry.space_group_name_H-M   'P 1'
#
loop_
_entity.id
_entity.type
_entity.pdbx_description
1 polymer ?
#
loop_
_entity_poly.entity_id
_entity_poly.type
_entity_poly.pdbx_seq_one_letter_code
_entity_poly.pdbx_strand_id
1 'polypeptide(L)'
;DRLGLDRLLPHRQLNAQIGTPGSGLYSRWPITDAGIRHNRGGWGFSQAYGTLAVPGAPPVRVESAHPSAPYALDQVDAWRGDLTAQPPATPDGGLRILAGDFNATLDHGPLRALLRTGYVDAADATGAGLTGTWGPYDGDLIPPVTIDHVLVDRRIAVTGPTDAKMT
;
A
#
# COMPACT_ATOMS: atom_id res chain seq x y z
N ASP A 1 4.59 -12.95 -16.64
CA ASP A 1 5.62 -13.93 -17.04
C ASP A 1 5.82 -13.99 -18.53
N ARG A 2 4.89 -14.50 -19.34
CA ARG A 2 5.08 -14.60 -20.81
C ARG A 2 5.49 -13.29 -21.53
N LEU A 3 5.16 -12.13 -20.97
CA LEU A 3 5.53 -10.81 -21.49
C LEU A 3 6.80 -10.21 -20.84
N GLY A 4 7.59 -10.99 -20.10
CA GLY A 4 8.91 -10.61 -19.58
C GLY A 4 8.94 -10.02 -18.17
N LEU A 5 7.81 -9.96 -17.45
CA LEU A 5 7.75 -9.44 -16.08
C LEU A 5 8.62 -10.25 -15.10
N ASP A 6 8.74 -11.56 -15.31
CA ASP A 6 9.61 -12.47 -14.55
C ASP A 6 11.10 -12.19 -14.78
N ARG A 7 11.47 -11.63 -15.94
CA ARG A 7 12.85 -11.19 -16.20
C ARG A 7 13.13 -9.84 -15.55
N LEU A 8 12.14 -8.94 -15.54
CA LEU A 8 12.27 -7.61 -14.96
C LEU A 8 12.21 -7.64 -13.42
N LEU A 9 11.29 -8.44 -12.86
CA LEU A 9 11.00 -8.58 -11.43
C LEU A 9 11.04 -10.07 -11.03
N PRO A 10 12.23 -10.68 -11.00
CA PRO A 10 12.38 -12.12 -10.83
C PRO A 10 11.98 -12.62 -9.44
N HIS A 11 11.96 -11.73 -8.43
CA HIS A 11 11.59 -12.11 -7.07
C HIS A 11 10.15 -11.74 -6.80
N ARG A 12 9.37 -12.69 -6.30
CA ARG A 12 7.93 -12.49 -6.11
C ARG A 12 7.35 -13.31 -4.96
N GLN A 13 6.37 -12.72 -4.29
CA GLN A 13 5.46 -13.38 -3.36
C GLN A 13 4.04 -13.16 -3.86
N LEU A 14 3.37 -14.21 -4.31
CA LEU A 14 2.06 -14.12 -4.97
C LEU A 14 1.00 -14.91 -4.20
N ASN A 15 -0.20 -14.37 -4.19
CA ASN A 15 -1.42 -15.06 -3.81
C ASN A 15 -2.53 -14.67 -4.79
N ALA A 16 -2.36 -15.08 -6.04
CA ALA A 16 -3.35 -14.82 -7.08
C ALA A 16 -4.63 -15.59 -6.76
N GLN A 17 -5.76 -14.89 -6.76
CA GLN A 17 -7.09 -15.45 -6.55
C GLN A 17 -8.03 -14.92 -7.64
N ILE A 18 -9.10 -15.66 -7.92
CA ILE A 18 -10.14 -15.20 -8.82
C ILE A 18 -10.87 -14.01 -8.18
N GLY A 19 -11.12 -12.95 -8.97
CA GLY A 19 -11.77 -11.72 -8.49
C GLY A 19 -10.76 -10.72 -7.92
N THR A 20 -11.15 -10.02 -6.87
CA THR A 20 -10.35 -8.98 -6.20
C THR A 20 -9.60 -9.37 -4.91
N PRO A 21 -9.75 -10.56 -4.28
CA PRO A 21 -9.13 -10.83 -2.97
C PRO A 21 -7.63 -11.17 -3.04
N GLY A 22 -7.09 -11.39 -4.24
CA GLY A 22 -5.68 -11.73 -4.44
C GLY A 22 -4.73 -10.55 -4.25
N SER A 23 -3.44 -10.85 -4.08
CA SER A 23 -2.37 -9.85 -4.02
C SER A 23 -1.04 -10.40 -4.55
N GLY A 24 -0.09 -9.50 -4.79
CA GLY A 24 1.25 -9.88 -5.20
C GLY A 24 2.27 -8.81 -4.89
N LEU A 25 3.46 -9.25 -4.50
CA LEU A 25 4.67 -8.43 -4.38
C LEU A 25 5.66 -8.92 -5.42
N TYR A 26 6.14 -8.01 -6.27
CA TYR A 26 7.18 -8.27 -7.27
C TYR A 26 8.36 -7.34 -7.01
N SER A 27 9.58 -7.82 -7.20
CA SER A 27 10.79 -7.09 -6.86
C SER A 27 11.96 -7.44 -7.79
N ARG A 28 12.80 -6.44 -8.06
CA ARG A 28 14.13 -6.62 -8.67
C ARG A 28 15.13 -7.25 -7.69
N TRP A 29 14.90 -7.08 -6.40
CA TRP A 29 15.80 -7.52 -5.33
C TRP A 29 15.22 -8.74 -4.60
N PRO A 30 16.07 -9.60 -4.01
CA PRO A 30 15.62 -10.77 -3.26
C PRO A 30 14.59 -10.42 -2.19
N ILE A 31 13.58 -11.29 -2.06
CA ILE A 31 12.53 -11.20 -1.04
C ILE A 31 12.79 -12.31 -0.01
N THR A 32 12.95 -11.95 1.26
CA THR A 32 13.02 -12.89 2.39
C THR A 32 11.83 -12.73 3.33
N ASP A 33 11.65 -13.66 4.26
CA ASP A 33 10.59 -13.63 5.28
C ASP A 33 9.19 -13.39 4.68
N ALA A 34 8.98 -13.90 3.47
CA ALA A 34 7.80 -13.63 2.67
C ALA A 34 6.58 -14.39 3.18
N GLY A 35 5.39 -13.86 2.90
CA GLY A 35 4.15 -14.51 3.27
C GLY A 35 2.94 -13.71 2.86
N ILE A 36 1.78 -14.20 3.29
CA ILE A 36 0.47 -13.62 3.00
C ILE A 36 -0.26 -13.36 4.31
N ARG A 37 -0.71 -12.13 4.54
CA ARG A 37 -1.72 -11.83 5.57
C ARG A 37 -3.11 -11.88 4.93
N HIS A 38 -4.07 -12.38 5.67
CA HIS A 38 -5.49 -12.23 5.32
C HIS A 38 -6.11 -11.19 6.25
N ASN A 39 -6.78 -10.21 5.65
CA ASN A 39 -7.68 -9.32 6.36
C ASN A 39 -8.84 -10.13 6.96
N ARG A 40 -9.44 -9.61 8.04
CA ARG A 40 -10.45 -10.36 8.81
C ARG A 40 -11.88 -9.87 8.56
N GLY A 41 -12.04 -8.69 7.97
CA GLY A 41 -13.30 -8.13 7.54
C GLY A 41 -13.69 -8.52 6.12
N GLY A 42 -15.00 -8.42 5.84
CA GLY A 42 -15.55 -8.46 4.49
C GLY A 42 -15.18 -9.75 3.74
N TRP A 43 -14.50 -9.59 2.61
CA TRP A 43 -14.09 -10.69 1.73
C TRP A 43 -12.75 -11.33 2.08
N GLY A 44 -12.10 -10.90 3.17
CA GLY A 44 -10.83 -11.48 3.63
C GLY A 44 -9.68 -11.28 2.64
N PHE A 45 -9.59 -10.09 2.05
CA PHE A 45 -8.55 -9.72 1.07
C PHE A 45 -7.15 -10.08 1.58
N SER A 46 -6.35 -10.66 0.69
CA SER A 46 -5.00 -11.07 1.00
C SER A 46 -3.99 -9.96 0.74
N GLN A 47 -2.93 -9.93 1.54
CA GLN A 47 -1.86 -8.94 1.47
C GLN A 47 -0.51 -9.66 1.44
N ALA A 48 0.13 -9.64 0.27
CA ALA A 48 1.46 -10.20 0.09
C ALA A 48 2.52 -9.30 0.72
N TYR A 49 3.45 -9.90 1.44
CA TYR A 49 4.54 -9.17 2.08
C TYR A 49 5.88 -9.88 1.94
N GLY A 50 6.95 -9.13 2.17
CA GLY A 50 8.30 -9.67 2.29
C GLY A 50 9.32 -8.60 2.65
N THR A 51 10.51 -9.02 3.05
CA THR A 51 11.64 -8.13 3.34
C THR A 51 12.53 -8.04 2.12
N LEU A 52 12.76 -6.84 1.61
CA LEU A 52 13.60 -6.58 0.43
C LEU A 52 15.02 -6.22 0.86
N ALA A 53 16.01 -6.89 0.26
CA ALA A 53 17.43 -6.55 0.39
C ALA A 53 17.84 -5.53 -0.70
N VAL A 54 17.56 -4.25 -0.46
CA VAL A 54 17.88 -3.18 -1.42
C VAL A 54 19.38 -2.82 -1.32
N PRO A 55 20.15 -2.86 -2.43
CA PRO A 55 21.56 -2.49 -2.40
C PRO A 55 21.79 -1.06 -1.89
N GLY A 56 22.69 -0.91 -0.92
CA GLY A 56 23.04 0.40 -0.34
C GLY A 56 22.04 0.95 0.67
N ALA A 57 21.00 0.18 1.05
CA ALA A 57 20.03 0.57 2.06
C ALA A 57 19.81 -0.56 3.10
N PRO A 58 19.34 -0.23 4.31
CA PRO A 58 18.89 -1.26 5.25
C PRO A 58 17.73 -2.10 4.66
N PRO A 59 17.57 -3.36 5.09
CA PRO A 59 16.43 -4.18 4.68
C PRO A 59 15.09 -3.50 5.00
N VAL A 60 14.14 -3.58 4.07
CA VAL A 60 12.82 -2.95 4.21
C VAL A 60 11.70 -3.96 4.07
N ARG A 61 10.80 -4.00 5.05
CA ARG A 61 9.58 -4.82 5.01
C ARG A 61 8.55 -4.14 4.13
N VAL A 62 8.17 -4.76 3.01
CA VAL A 62 7.16 -4.23 2.09
C VAL A 62 5.93 -5.10 2.12
N GLU A 63 4.77 -4.48 2.05
CA GLU A 63 3.49 -5.18 2.03
C GLU A 63 2.44 -4.49 1.16
N SER A 64 1.75 -5.30 0.36
CA SER A 64 0.63 -4.87 -0.49
C SER A 64 -0.63 -4.68 0.35
N ALA A 65 -1.04 -3.44 0.59
CA ALA A 65 -2.24 -3.11 1.35
C ALA A 65 -3.51 -3.24 0.50
N HIS A 66 -4.55 -3.89 1.04
CA HIS A 66 -5.88 -3.94 0.43
C HIS A 66 -6.98 -4.25 1.48
N PRO A 67 -7.29 -3.31 2.40
CA PRO A 67 -8.44 -3.42 3.30
C PRO A 67 -9.77 -3.48 2.53
N SER A 68 -10.81 -4.06 3.15
CA SER A 68 -12.16 -4.10 2.57
C SER A 68 -12.68 -2.71 2.20
N ALA A 69 -13.37 -2.55 1.07
CA ALA A 69 -13.96 -1.28 0.67
C ALA A 69 -15.26 -0.95 1.44
N PRO A 70 -15.49 0.32 1.86
CA PRO A 70 -16.71 0.75 2.52
C PRO A 70 -17.83 1.06 1.49
N TYR A 71 -18.06 0.16 0.52
CA TYR A 71 -18.99 0.41 -0.60
C TYR A 71 -20.48 0.32 -0.21
N ALA A 72 -20.78 -0.26 0.95
CA ALA A 72 -22.13 -0.39 1.50
C ALA A 72 -22.10 -0.27 3.03
N LEU A 73 -23.24 0.09 3.63
CA LEU A 73 -23.34 0.37 5.07
C LEU A 73 -22.92 -0.82 5.94
N ASP A 74 -23.26 -2.04 5.53
CA ASP A 74 -22.91 -3.29 6.20
C ASP A 74 -21.42 -3.66 6.07
N GLN A 75 -20.67 -2.97 5.21
CA GLN A 75 -19.23 -3.19 4.99
C GLN A 75 -18.35 -2.23 5.81
N VAL A 76 -18.93 -1.18 6.41
CA VAL A 76 -18.18 -0.14 7.12
C VAL A 76 -17.38 -0.70 8.31
N ASP A 77 -17.93 -1.66 9.04
CA ASP A 77 -17.22 -2.25 10.19
C ASP A 77 -16.08 -3.17 9.76
N ALA A 78 -16.25 -3.89 8.64
CA ALA A 78 -15.18 -4.68 8.03
C ALA A 78 -14.03 -3.77 7.56
N TRP A 79 -14.35 -2.70 6.82
CA TRP A 79 -13.38 -1.69 6.38
C TRP A 79 -12.61 -1.09 7.56
N ARG A 80 -13.32 -0.65 8.61
CA ARG A 80 -12.70 -0.07 9.82
C ARG A 80 -11.81 -1.08 10.54
N GLY A 81 -12.27 -2.33 10.66
CA GLY A 81 -11.54 -3.42 11.28
C GLY A 81 -10.24 -3.74 10.53
N ASP A 82 -10.31 -3.85 9.21
CA ASP A 82 -9.15 -4.15 8.36
C ASP A 82 -8.11 -3.02 8.36
N LEU A 83 -8.54 -1.75 8.35
CA LEU A 83 -7.64 -0.60 8.49
C LEU A 83 -6.95 -0.57 9.85
N THR A 84 -7.69 -0.83 10.93
CA THR A 84 -7.14 -0.86 12.30
C THR A 84 -6.18 -2.05 12.49
N ALA A 85 -6.38 -3.14 11.77
CA ALA A 85 -5.54 -4.32 11.80
C ALA A 85 -4.27 -4.22 10.94
N GLN A 86 -4.09 -3.13 10.17
CA GLN A 86 -2.87 -2.94 9.39
C GLN A 86 -1.65 -2.84 10.33
N PRO A 87 -0.50 -3.40 9.92
CA PRO A 87 0.71 -3.36 10.74
C PRO A 87 1.10 -1.92 11.06
N PRO A 88 1.24 -1.57 12.35
CA PRO A 88 1.74 -0.25 12.71
C PRO A 88 3.16 -0.07 12.19
N ALA A 89 3.58 1.18 12.00
CA ALA A 89 4.99 1.48 11.90
C ALA A 89 5.66 1.03 13.21
N THR A 90 6.89 0.53 13.09
CA THR A 90 7.74 0.16 14.22
C THR A 90 9.00 1.00 14.17
N PRO A 91 8.95 2.27 14.62
CA PRO A 91 10.04 3.23 14.42
C PRO A 91 11.32 2.89 15.18
N ASP A 92 11.22 2.02 16.19
CA ASP A 92 12.35 1.46 16.92
C ASP A 92 12.75 0.07 16.40
N GLY A 93 12.01 -0.46 15.41
CA GLY A 93 12.25 -1.73 14.73
C GLY A 93 12.72 -1.55 13.29
N GLY A 94 12.53 -2.59 12.48
CA GLY A 94 12.88 -2.59 11.05
C GLY A 94 12.07 -1.58 10.23
N LEU A 95 12.64 -1.12 9.11
CA LEU A 95 11.99 -0.21 8.18
C LEU A 95 10.81 -0.91 7.49
N ARG A 96 9.72 -0.16 7.25
CA ARG A 96 8.49 -0.71 6.67
C ARG A 96 7.88 0.22 5.64
N ILE A 97 7.27 -0.40 4.62
CA ILE A 97 6.42 0.24 3.63
C ILE A 97 5.13 -0.56 3.50
N LEU A 98 3.99 0.12 3.56
CA LEU A 98 2.70 -0.41 3.14
C LEU A 98 2.28 0.32 1.86
N ALA A 99 1.92 -0.39 0.81
CA ALA A 99 1.57 0.22 -0.47
C ALA A 99 0.38 -0.48 -1.12
N GLY A 100 -0.60 0.29 -1.58
CA GLY A 100 -1.77 -0.25 -2.30
C GLY A 100 -3.03 0.56 -2.03
N ASP A 101 -4.17 -0.03 -2.36
CA ASP A 101 -5.49 0.55 -2.15
C ASP A 101 -5.88 0.38 -0.67
N PHE A 102 -5.91 1.48 0.09
CA PHE A 102 -6.37 1.46 1.48
C PHE A 102 -7.89 1.59 1.60
N ASN A 103 -8.60 1.85 0.50
CA ASN A 103 -10.02 2.21 0.47
C ASN A 103 -10.34 3.36 1.45
N ALA A 104 -9.39 4.28 1.64
CA ALA A 104 -9.51 5.38 2.59
C ALA A 104 -8.71 6.60 2.14
N THR A 105 -9.33 7.76 2.22
CA THR A 105 -8.64 9.07 2.11
C THR A 105 -7.93 9.45 3.41
N LEU A 106 -7.01 10.41 3.35
CA LEU A 106 -6.28 10.95 4.50
C LEU A 106 -7.17 11.58 5.57
N ASP A 107 -8.43 11.91 5.26
CA ASP A 107 -9.40 12.44 6.23
C ASP A 107 -9.98 11.35 7.14
N HIS A 108 -9.90 10.07 6.73
CA HIS A 108 -10.47 8.98 7.50
C HIS A 108 -9.65 8.70 8.78
N GLY A 109 -10.36 8.72 9.92
CA GLY A 109 -9.77 8.49 11.25
C GLY A 109 -8.89 7.24 11.38
N PRO A 110 -9.30 6.06 10.87
CA PRO A 110 -8.47 4.85 10.93
C PRO A 110 -7.14 4.98 10.17
N LEU A 111 -7.13 5.54 8.95
CA LEU A 111 -5.88 5.77 8.20
C LEU A 111 -4.97 6.77 8.93
N ARG A 112 -5.54 7.85 9.46
CA ARG A 112 -4.78 8.81 10.30
C ARG A 112 -4.22 8.15 11.56
N ALA A 113 -4.93 7.20 12.15
CA ALA A 113 -4.42 6.45 13.30
C ALA A 113 -3.22 5.58 12.92
N LEU A 114 -3.29 4.91 11.76
CA LEU A 114 -2.16 4.17 11.21
C LEU A 114 -0.96 5.08 10.93
N LEU A 115 -1.16 6.24 10.31
CA LEU A 115 -0.09 7.23 10.11
C LEU A 115 0.59 7.64 11.42
N ARG A 116 -0.19 7.92 12.48
CA ARG A 116 0.34 8.31 13.80
C ARG A 116 1.24 7.25 14.45
N THR A 117 1.19 5.99 14.02
CA THR A 117 2.14 4.96 14.50
C THR A 117 3.58 5.27 14.07
N GLY A 118 3.75 6.07 13.02
CA GLY A 118 5.06 6.50 12.53
C GLY A 118 5.27 6.41 11.03
N TYR A 119 4.19 6.31 10.25
CA TYR A 119 4.27 6.41 8.82
C TYR A 119 4.14 7.86 8.34
N VAL A 120 4.63 8.08 7.14
CA VAL A 120 4.41 9.25 6.31
C VAL A 120 3.75 8.75 5.02
N ASP A 121 2.70 9.42 4.55
CA ASP A 121 2.19 9.16 3.20
C ASP A 121 3.09 9.84 2.17
N ALA A 122 3.57 9.07 1.18
CA ALA A 122 4.55 9.57 0.23
C ALA A 122 3.98 10.63 -0.73
N ALA A 123 2.70 10.51 -1.12
CA ALA A 123 2.08 11.49 -2.00
C ALA A 123 1.84 12.80 -1.26
N ASP A 124 1.32 12.76 -0.03
CA ASP A 124 1.14 13.93 0.83
C ASP A 124 2.47 14.64 1.10
N ALA A 125 3.53 13.88 1.46
CA ALA A 125 4.85 14.43 1.71
C ALA A 125 5.50 15.14 0.51
N THR A 126 5.00 14.88 -0.70
CA THR A 126 5.49 15.49 -1.95
C THR A 126 4.50 16.47 -2.57
N GLY A 127 3.42 16.81 -1.86
CA GLY A 127 2.39 17.75 -2.32
C GLY A 127 1.40 17.15 -3.32
N ALA A 128 1.43 15.84 -3.54
CA ALA A 128 0.56 15.11 -4.45
C ALA A 128 -0.59 14.35 -3.76
N GLY A 129 -0.78 14.50 -2.44
CA GLY A 129 -1.73 13.72 -1.63
C GLY A 129 -3.22 13.86 -2.04
N LEU A 130 -3.58 14.88 -2.81
CA LEU A 130 -4.94 15.08 -3.33
C LEU A 130 -5.11 14.61 -4.78
N THR A 131 -4.08 13.96 -5.36
CA THR A 131 -4.19 13.36 -6.69
C THR A 131 -5.08 12.13 -6.61
N GLY A 132 -6.32 12.26 -7.10
CA GLY A 132 -7.28 11.16 -7.04
C GLY A 132 -6.79 9.92 -7.80
N THR A 133 -6.96 8.77 -7.16
CA THR A 133 -6.54 7.46 -7.68
C THR A 133 -7.74 6.60 -8.09
N TRP A 134 -8.95 7.00 -7.68
CA TRP A 134 -10.20 6.37 -8.03
C TRP A 134 -11.25 7.41 -8.45
N GLY A 135 -11.90 7.19 -9.59
CA GLY A 135 -12.95 8.06 -10.17
C GLY A 135 -12.46 9.10 -11.21
N PRO A 136 -13.37 9.91 -11.79
CA PRO A 136 -14.82 9.86 -11.58
C PRO A 136 -15.42 8.60 -12.22
N TYR A 137 -16.45 8.04 -11.60
CA TYR A 137 -17.08 6.78 -11.99
C TYR A 137 -18.44 7.02 -12.65
N ASP A 138 -18.79 6.25 -13.69
CA ASP A 138 -20.11 6.16 -14.34
C ASP A 138 -20.85 7.48 -14.66
N GLY A 139 -20.12 8.57 -14.95
CA GLY A 139 -20.72 9.85 -15.35
C GLY A 139 -21.32 10.66 -14.19
N ASP A 140 -21.17 10.20 -12.94
CA ASP A 140 -21.51 10.96 -11.75
C ASP A 140 -20.45 12.04 -11.48
N LEU A 141 -20.89 13.20 -10.99
CA LEU A 141 -20.04 14.33 -10.61
C LEU A 141 -19.30 14.12 -9.28
N ILE A 142 -18.92 12.88 -8.97
CA ILE A 142 -18.10 12.57 -7.80
C ILE A 142 -16.65 12.91 -8.14
N PRO A 143 -16.03 13.89 -7.45
CA PRO A 143 -14.63 14.19 -7.67
C PRO A 143 -13.77 12.93 -7.40
N PRO A 144 -12.67 12.74 -8.15
CA PRO A 144 -11.71 11.69 -7.84
C PRO A 144 -11.27 11.74 -6.37
N VAL A 145 -11.10 10.57 -5.77
CA VAL A 145 -10.63 10.44 -4.39
C VAL A 145 -9.30 9.68 -4.33
N THR A 146 -8.45 10.07 -3.39
CA THR A 146 -7.17 9.41 -3.14
C THR A 146 -7.38 8.26 -2.15
N ILE A 147 -7.39 7.02 -2.66
CA ILE A 147 -7.53 5.82 -1.83
C ILE A 147 -6.33 4.88 -1.91
N ASP A 148 -5.47 5.05 -2.92
CA ASP A 148 -4.20 4.36 -3.02
C ASP A 148 -3.11 5.19 -2.36
N HIS A 149 -2.35 4.56 -1.45
CA HIS A 149 -1.33 5.22 -0.67
C HIS A 149 -0.04 4.42 -0.64
N VAL A 150 1.07 5.12 -0.44
CA VAL A 150 2.37 4.50 -0.12
C VAL A 150 2.80 5.07 1.23
N LEU A 151 2.50 4.30 2.28
CA LEU A 151 2.86 4.64 3.65
C LEU A 151 4.27 4.14 3.91
N VAL A 152 5.19 5.07 4.14
CA VAL A 152 6.60 4.76 4.43
C VAL A 152 6.93 5.05 5.88
N ASP A 153 7.76 4.22 6.50
CA ASP A 153 8.32 4.54 7.81
C ASP A 153 8.96 5.93 7.76
N ARG A 154 8.69 6.80 8.74
CA ARG A 154 9.14 8.21 8.73
C ARG A 154 10.65 8.41 8.62
N ARG A 155 11.45 7.35 8.86
CA ARG A 155 12.91 7.36 8.70
C ARG A 155 13.35 7.20 7.23
N ILE A 156 12.44 6.81 6.34
CA ILE A 156 12.67 6.71 4.90
C ILE A 156 12.37 8.08 4.28
N ALA A 157 13.37 8.67 3.64
CA ALA A 157 13.18 9.93 2.92
C ALA A 157 12.25 9.72 1.72
N VAL A 158 11.25 10.58 1.59
CA VAL A 158 10.39 10.66 0.41
C VAL A 158 10.86 11.82 -0.46
N THR A 159 11.19 11.54 -1.71
CA THR A 159 11.51 12.56 -2.70
C THR A 159 10.47 12.53 -3.79
N GLY A 160 9.93 13.69 -4.16
CA GLY A 160 9.08 13.82 -5.34
C GLY A 160 9.85 13.53 -6.63
N PRO A 161 9.19 13.59 -7.79
CA PRO A 161 9.90 13.63 -9.06
C PRO A 161 10.96 14.73 -8.97
N THR A 162 12.22 14.37 -9.17
CA THR A 162 13.23 15.40 -9.44
C THR A 162 12.82 16.02 -10.76
N ASP A 163 12.51 17.32 -10.76
CA ASP A 163 12.57 18.13 -11.97
C ASP A 163 14.04 18.12 -12.43
N ALA A 164 14.43 17.04 -13.11
CA ALA A 164 15.64 17.01 -13.90
C ALA A 164 15.38 17.91 -15.11
N LYS A 165 15.40 19.23 -14.89
CA LYS A 165 15.82 20.14 -15.95
C LYS A 165 17.28 19.79 -16.21
N MET A 166 17.48 18.88 -17.15
CA MET A 166 18.74 18.80 -17.89
C MET A 166 18.92 20.17 -18.55
N THR A 167 19.73 21.01 -17.91
CA THR A 167 20.47 22.09 -18.59
C THR A 167 21.77 21.51 -19.12
#